data_AF-A0A9P5URH0-F1
#
_entry.id   AF-A0A9P5URH0-F1
#
_cell.length_a   1.000
_cell.length_b   1.000
_cell.length_c   1.000
_cell.angle_alpha   90.00
_cell.angle_beta   90.00
_cell.angle_gamma   90.00
#
_symmetry.space_group_name_H-M   'P 1'
#
loop_
_entity.id
_entity.type
_entity.pdbx_description
1 polymer ?
#
loop_
_entity_poly.entity_id
_entity_poly.type
_entity_poly.pdbx_seq_one_letter_code
_entity_poly.pdbx_strand_id
1 'polypeptide(L)'
;MSIKDDDMAKSAVETIRVLIIGAGIAGLTLGILLERANIQYEILEKHPFHNPLGKSTFLPLQLGLMDEIHRLSKPFGAMVFRE
;
A
#
# COMPACT_ATOMS: atom_id res chain seq x y z
N MET A 1 8.38 29.02 -37.74
CA MET A 1 9.68 28.55 -37.21
C MET A 1 9.56 28.61 -35.69
N SER A 2 8.82 27.66 -35.12
CA SER A 2 9.32 26.43 -34.47
C SER A 2 9.48 26.66 -32.97
N ILE A 3 8.34 26.67 -32.27
CA ILE A 3 8.19 26.37 -30.84
C ILE A 3 6.80 25.75 -30.69
N LYS A 4 6.61 24.49 -31.12
CA LYS A 4 5.35 23.75 -30.88
C LYS A 4 5.50 22.24 -30.66
N ASP A 5 6.69 21.69 -30.83
CA ASP A 5 6.86 20.23 -30.76
C ASP A 5 7.35 19.76 -29.37
N ASP A 6 8.04 20.62 -28.61
CA ASP A 6 8.57 20.26 -27.28
C ASP A 6 7.52 20.30 -26.15
N ASP A 7 6.45 21.09 -26.30
CA ASP A 7 5.35 21.17 -25.32
C ASP A 7 4.40 19.97 -25.42
N MET A 8 4.32 19.32 -26.58
CA MET A 8 3.44 18.17 -26.81
C MET A 8 4.03 16.87 -26.22
N ALA A 9 5.36 16.76 -26.14
CA ALA A 9 6.03 15.67 -25.45
C ALA A 9 5.99 15.81 -23.91
N LYS A 10 5.71 17.02 -23.40
CA LYS A 10 5.65 17.33 -21.96
C LYS A 10 4.26 17.07 -21.36
N SER A 11 3.22 16.97 -22.19
CA SER A 11 1.85 16.66 -21.74
C SER A 11 1.69 15.17 -21.45
N ALA A 12 2.29 14.25 -22.22
CA ALA A 12 2.13 12.80 -22.07
C ALA A 12 2.73 12.17 -20.79
N VAL A 13 3.29 12.98 -19.88
CA VAL A 13 3.22 12.67 -18.43
C VAL A 13 1.79 12.99 -17.95
N GLU A 14 0.79 12.59 -18.73
CA GLU A 14 -0.61 12.78 -18.44
C GLU A 14 -0.95 11.77 -17.35
N THR A 15 -0.88 12.23 -16.11
CA THR A 15 -1.51 11.65 -14.93
C THR A 15 -1.53 10.13 -14.92
N ILE A 16 -0.40 9.50 -14.59
CA ILE A 16 -0.34 8.05 -14.39
C ILE A 16 -1.39 7.67 -13.33
N ARG A 17 -2.33 6.81 -13.72
CA ARG A 17 -3.37 6.26 -12.85
C ARG A 17 -3.14 4.76 -12.66
N VAL A 18 -3.13 4.30 -11.41
CA VAL A 18 -2.83 2.91 -11.05
C VAL A 18 -4.10 2.20 -10.56
N LEU A 19 -4.44 1.07 -11.18
CA LEU A 19 -5.50 0.19 -10.69
C LEU A 19 -4.88 -1.00 -9.95
N ILE A 20 -5.23 -1.14 -8.67
CA ILE A 20 -4.77 -2.21 -7.79
C ILE A 20 -5.93 -3.21 -7.61
N ILE A 21 -5.70 -4.48 -7.98
CA ILE A 21 -6.67 -5.55 -7.76
C ILE A 21 -6.26 -6.34 -6.50
N GLY A 22 -7.07 -6.23 -5.46
CA GLY A 22 -6.90 -6.90 -4.16
C GLY A 22 -6.48 -5.92 -3.05
N ALA A 23 -7.30 -5.82 -2.00
CA ALA A 23 -7.06 -5.00 -0.81
C ALA A 23 -6.39 -5.79 0.32
N GLY A 24 -5.47 -6.69 -0.03
CA GLY A 24 -4.59 -7.37 0.93
C GLY A 24 -3.46 -6.46 1.43
N ILE A 25 -2.58 -6.99 2.30
CA ILE A 25 -1.46 -6.21 2.87
C ILE A 25 -0.57 -5.56 1.81
N ALA A 26 -0.30 -6.26 0.70
CA ALA A 26 0.51 -5.74 -0.40
C ALA A 26 -0.20 -4.61 -1.15
N GLY A 27 -1.49 -4.78 -1.49
CA GLY A 27 -2.28 -3.77 -2.21
C GLY A 27 -2.47 -2.50 -1.39
N LEU A 28 -2.78 -2.64 -0.10
CA LEU A 28 -2.89 -1.51 0.82
C LEU A 28 -1.54 -0.81 1.03
N THR A 29 -0.44 -1.57 1.18
CA THR A 29 0.91 -1.00 1.27
C THR A 29 1.26 -0.20 0.02
N LEU A 30 0.96 -0.72 -1.16
CA LEU A 30 1.18 -0.01 -2.41
C LEU A 30 0.33 1.26 -2.50
N GLY A 31 -0.95 1.19 -2.11
CA GLY A 31 -1.83 2.37 -2.04
C GLY A 31 -1.24 3.48 -1.16
N ILE A 32 -0.72 3.15 0.03
CA ILE A 32 -0.06 4.12 0.92
C ILE A 32 1.16 4.77 0.24
N LEU A 33 1.95 3.99 -0.50
CA LEU A 33 3.12 4.52 -1.21
C LEU A 33 2.72 5.45 -2.37
N LEU A 34 1.69 5.09 -3.13
CA LEU A 34 1.17 5.92 -4.22
C LEU A 34 0.55 7.21 -3.71
N GLU A 35 -0.20 7.15 -2.61
CA GLU A 35 -0.73 8.32 -1.90
C GLU A 35 0.40 9.30 -1.54
N ARG A 36 1.47 8.79 -0.92
CA ARG A 36 2.64 9.60 -0.54
C ARG A 36 3.38 10.18 -1.74
N ALA A 37 3.37 9.48 -2.87
CA ALA A 37 3.96 9.94 -4.12
C ALA A 37 3.04 10.89 -4.90
N ASN A 38 1.83 11.20 -4.40
CA ASN A 38 0.82 11.99 -5.09
C ASN A 38 0.45 11.42 -6.48
N ILE A 39 0.38 10.09 -6.57
CA ILE A 39 -0.02 9.35 -7.77
C ILE A 39 -1.47 8.88 -7.58
N GLN A 40 -2.31 9.10 -8.58
CA GLN A 40 -3.71 8.66 -8.50
C GLN A 40 -3.82 7.13 -8.59
N TYR A 41 -4.61 6.52 -7.70
CA TYR A 41 -4.86 5.09 -7.71
C TYR A 41 -6.28 4.73 -7.30
N GLU A 42 -6.70 3.53 -7.68
CA GLU A 42 -7.95 2.90 -7.25
C GLU A 42 -7.67 1.46 -6.80
N ILE A 43 -8.31 1.02 -5.70
CA ILE A 43 -8.19 -0.35 -5.18
C ILE A 43 -9.54 -1.03 -5.31
N LEU A 44 -9.57 -2.16 -6.02
CA LEU A 44 -10.76 -3.01 -6.12
C LEU A 44 -10.55 -4.30 -5.32
N GLU A 45 -11.53 -4.67 -4.50
CA GLU A 45 -11.54 -5.91 -3.72
C GLU A 45 -12.82 -6.68 -4.00
N LYS A 46 -12.70 -8.00 -4.17
CA LYS A 46 -13.83 -8.89 -4.43
C LYS A 46 -14.70 -9.03 -3.18
N HIS A 47 -14.08 -9.04 -2.00
CA HIS A 47 -14.78 -9.23 -0.74
C HIS A 47 -15.44 -7.92 -0.25
N PRO A 48 -16.77 -7.90 -0.03
CA PRO A 48 -17.47 -6.70 0.43
C PRO A 48 -17.15 -6.32 1.90
N PHE A 49 -16.58 -7.27 2.65
CA PHE A 49 -16.14 -7.09 4.03
C PHE A 49 -14.73 -7.63 4.19
N HIS A 50 -13.95 -6.99 5.06
CA HIS A 50 -12.64 -7.50 5.44
C HIS A 50 -12.83 -8.86 6.15
N ASN A 51 -12.32 -9.94 5.55
CA ASN A 51 -12.26 -11.21 6.23
C ASN A 51 -10.96 -11.23 7.05
N PRO A 52 -10.99 -11.28 8.40
CA PRO A 52 -9.78 -11.27 9.23
C PRO A 52 -8.90 -12.53 9.10
N LEU A 53 -9.23 -13.45 8.18
CA LEU A 53 -8.50 -14.68 7.91
C LEU A 53 -7.20 -14.49 7.08
N GLY A 54 -6.79 -13.25 6.83
CA GLY A 54 -5.47 -12.96 6.27
C GLY A 54 -4.37 -13.38 7.24
N LYS A 55 -3.78 -14.56 7.02
CA LYS A 55 -2.58 -15.03 7.76
C LYS A 55 -1.34 -14.26 7.30
N SER A 56 -1.24 -12.98 7.66
CA SER A 56 -0.05 -12.18 7.38
C SER A 56 0.63 -11.82 8.69
N THR A 57 1.88 -12.28 8.85
CA THR A 57 2.82 -11.84 9.88
C THR A 57 3.72 -10.70 9.41
N PHE A 58 3.56 -10.24 8.16
CA PHE A 58 4.38 -9.17 7.60
C PHE A 58 3.92 -7.81 8.10
N LEU A 59 4.80 -7.14 8.85
CA LEU A 59 4.60 -5.81 9.42
C LEU A 59 5.45 -4.80 8.63
N PRO A 60 4.84 -3.91 7.83
CA PRO A 60 5.59 -2.91 7.08
C PRO A 60 6.02 -1.75 8.02
N LEU A 61 7.12 -1.95 8.74
CA LEU A 61 7.61 -1.06 9.80
C LEU A 61 7.95 0.37 9.32
N GLN A 62 8.31 0.54 8.05
CA GLN A 62 8.72 1.83 7.49
C GLN A 62 7.54 2.72 7.04
N LEU A 63 6.30 2.26 7.20
CA LEU A 63 5.12 3.04 6.84
C LEU A 63 4.69 4.03 7.93
N GLY A 64 5.37 4.10 9.07
CA GLY A 64 4.95 4.96 10.19
C GLY A 64 3.69 4.46 10.89
N LEU A 65 3.35 3.18 10.72
CA LEU A 65 2.23 2.51 11.38
C LEU A 65 2.65 1.79 12.66
N MET A 66 3.86 2.06 13.16
CA MET A 66 4.46 1.31 14.27
C MET A 66 3.63 1.46 15.56
N ASP A 67 3.09 2.65 15.83
CA ASP A 67 2.28 2.91 17.01
C ASP A 67 0.94 2.15 16.97
N GLU A 68 0.25 2.21 15.83
CA GLU A 68 -0.95 1.40 15.53
C GLU A 68 -0.68 -0.11 15.68
N ILE A 69 0.42 -0.59 15.08
CA ILE A 69 0.83 -1.99 15.14
C ILE A 69 1.09 -2.40 16.59
N HIS A 70 1.83 -1.59 17.34
CA HIS A 70 2.15 -1.87 18.74
C HIS A 70 0.89 -1.90 19.61
N ARG A 71 -0.04 -0.96 19.39
CA ARG A 71 -1.34 -0.91 20.08
C ARG A 71 -2.21 -2.15 19.82
N LEU A 72 -2.16 -2.71 18.61
CA LEU A 72 -2.99 -3.87 18.23
C LEU A 72 -2.31 -5.22 18.50
N SER A 73 -1.00 -5.24 18.66
CA SER A 73 -0.22 -6.47 18.84
C SER A 73 -0.46 -7.08 20.22
N LYS A 74 -0.63 -8.41 20.27
CA LYS A 74 -0.62 -9.13 21.56
C LYS A 74 0.81 -9.18 22.09
N PRO A 75 1.04 -9.00 23.40
CA PRO A 75 2.35 -9.22 23.99
C PRO A 75 2.80 -10.66 23.73
N PHE A 76 3.98 -10.82 23.15
CA PHE A 76 4.58 -12.13 22.92
C PHE A 76 5.35 -12.54 24.18
N GLY A 77 4.91 -13.61 24.85
CA GLY A 77 5.59 -14.19 26.00
C GLY A 77 6.82 -15.02 25.61
N ALA A 78 7.71 -15.28 26.56
CA ALA A 78 8.91 -16.08 26.34
C ALA A 78 8.57 -17.47 25.78
N MET A 79 9.34 -17.92 24.78
CA MET A 79 9.24 -19.27 24.24
C MET A 79 9.78 -20.24 25.30
N VAL A 80 8.88 -20.94 25.98
CA VAL A 80 9.25 -21.95 26.98
C VAL A 80 9.62 -23.23 26.22
N PHE A 81 10.91 -23.50 26.07
CA PHE A 81 11.38 -24.81 25.64
C PHE A 81 11.12 -25.81 26.77
N ARG A 82 10.43 -26.91 26.43
CA ARG A 82 10.17 -28.01 27.34
C ARG A 82 11.07 -29.16 26.90
N GLU A 83 12.00 -29.54 27.78
CA GLU A 83 12.91 -30.69 27.61
C GLU A 83 12.15 -32.02 27.70
#